data_AF-A0A0U1PBD0-F1
#
_entry.id   AF-A0A0U1PBD0-F1
#
_cell.length_a   1.000
_cell.length_b   1.000
_cell.length_c   1.000
_cell.angle_alpha   90.00
_cell.angle_beta   90.00
_cell.angle_gamma   90.00
#
_symmetry.space_group_name_H-M   'P 1'
#
loop_
_entity.id
_entity.type
_entity.pdbx_description
1 polymer ?
#
loop_
_entity_poly.entity_id
_entity_poly.type
_entity_poly.pdbx_seq_one_letter_code
_entity_poly.pdbx_strand_id
1 'polypeptide(L)'
;MPLAVALRLPRAAPWRLAVVALAVIIFQAMLGMWTVTLLLKPIVVMGHLLGGLTTFALLAYAALRLSRVGADGEEFARLRRFVALGVVLLAGQIALGGWTSANYAALACGYGGSAFPHCLGQWWPATDFRQGFVLWREIGVNYEGGVLDLPARTAIQLAHRLGALVVFCYLGWLAHRAARAGLRGYGVALGAALLAQVALGIGNVTLGLPLPVATAHNAVAALLLFALLALLARTQRRLDPA
;
A
#
# COMPACT_ATOMS: atom_id res chain seq x y z
N MET A 1 15.91 -12.77 -16.76
CA MET A 1 15.48 -14.05 -17.35
C MET A 1 14.00 -14.42 -17.16
N PRO A 2 13.39 -14.47 -15.95
CA PRO A 2 12.01 -14.97 -15.81
C PRO A 2 10.94 -14.17 -16.58
N LEU A 3 11.05 -12.83 -16.60
CA LEU A 3 10.12 -11.96 -17.34
C LEU A 3 10.04 -12.27 -18.85
N ALA A 4 11.16 -12.67 -19.48
CA ALA A 4 11.19 -13.08 -20.88
C ALA A 4 10.48 -14.43 -21.13
N VAL A 5 10.47 -15.33 -20.14
CA VAL A 5 9.70 -16.57 -20.17
C VAL A 5 8.22 -16.30 -19.99
N ALA A 6 7.84 -15.40 -19.07
CA ALA A 6 6.44 -15.00 -18.86
C ALA A 6 5.79 -14.42 -20.15
N LEU A 7 6.55 -13.65 -20.93
CA LEU A 7 6.11 -13.11 -22.23
C LEU A 7 6.01 -14.17 -23.34
N ARG A 8 6.81 -15.25 -23.26
CA ARG A 8 6.88 -16.32 -24.28
C ARG A 8 6.02 -17.56 -23.96
N LEU A 9 5.43 -17.66 -22.77
CA LEU A 9 4.58 -18.80 -22.39
C LEU A 9 3.23 -18.80 -23.16
N PRO A 10 2.91 -19.85 -23.94
CA PRO A 10 1.62 -19.98 -24.63
C PRO A 10 0.47 -20.43 -23.71
N ARG A 11 0.71 -20.55 -22.39
CA ARG A 11 -0.28 -20.97 -21.39
C ARG A 11 -1.08 -19.79 -20.84
N ALA A 12 -2.25 -20.11 -20.27
CA ALA A 12 -3.19 -19.15 -19.68
C ALA A 12 -2.56 -18.20 -18.65
N ALA A 13 -3.18 -17.02 -18.49
CA ALA A 13 -2.67 -15.90 -17.69
C ALA A 13 -2.16 -16.24 -16.27
N PRO A 14 -2.76 -17.17 -15.48
CA PRO A 14 -2.23 -17.52 -14.15
C PRO A 14 -0.78 -17.99 -14.15
N TRP A 15 -0.33 -18.73 -15.18
CA TRP A 15 1.06 -19.19 -15.29
C TRP A 15 2.04 -18.04 -15.53
N ARG A 16 1.62 -17.00 -16.26
CA ARG A 16 2.43 -15.79 -16.46
C ARG A 16 2.56 -14.99 -15.15
N LEU A 17 1.48 -14.90 -14.37
CA LEU A 17 1.49 -14.27 -13.03
C LEU A 17 2.44 -15.02 -12.07
N ALA A 18 2.45 -16.35 -12.06
CA ALA A 18 3.36 -17.14 -11.23
C ALA A 18 4.85 -16.88 -11.54
N VAL A 19 5.22 -16.78 -12.83
CA VAL A 19 6.61 -16.46 -13.23
C VAL A 19 7.01 -15.03 -12.87
N VAL A 20 6.07 -14.08 -12.93
CA VAL A 20 6.31 -12.70 -12.44
C VAL A 20 6.43 -12.67 -10.92
N ALA A 21 5.60 -13.41 -10.18
CA ALA A 21 5.70 -13.52 -8.72
C ALA A 21 7.06 -14.10 -8.28
N LEU A 22 7.56 -15.15 -8.94
CA LEU A 22 8.90 -15.69 -8.69
C LEU A 22 10.00 -14.64 -8.92
N ALA A 23 9.89 -13.82 -9.97
CA ALA A 23 10.84 -12.73 -10.23
C ALA A 23 10.81 -11.66 -9.12
N VAL A 24 9.62 -11.31 -8.61
CA VAL A 24 9.47 -10.37 -7.50
C VAL A 24 9.99 -10.95 -6.19
N ILE A 25 9.77 -12.25 -5.91
CA ILE A 25 10.29 -12.93 -4.71
C ILE A 25 11.83 -12.91 -4.68
N ILE A 26 12.49 -13.22 -5.80
CA ILE A 26 13.96 -13.17 -5.90
C ILE A 26 14.46 -11.74 -5.62
N PHE A 27 13.81 -10.72 -6.20
CA PHE A 27 14.17 -9.32 -5.97
C PHE A 27 13.87 -8.84 -4.54
N GLN A 28 12.78 -9.34 -3.92
CA GLN A 28 12.43 -9.03 -2.52
C GLN A 28 13.43 -9.64 -1.53
N ALA A 29 13.96 -10.83 -1.82
CA ALA A 29 15.05 -11.44 -1.05
C ALA A 29 16.36 -10.63 -1.18
N MET A 30 16.70 -10.15 -2.39
CA MET A 30 17.83 -9.24 -2.59
C MET A 30 17.64 -7.92 -1.81
N LEU A 31 16.44 -7.32 -1.87
CA LEU A 31 16.09 -6.14 -1.07
C LEU A 31 16.21 -6.42 0.44
N GLY A 32 15.85 -7.62 0.91
CA GLY A 32 15.97 -8.04 2.32
C GLY A 32 17.42 -8.26 2.78
N MET A 33 18.32 -8.67 1.88
CA MET A 33 19.75 -8.63 2.14
C MET A 33 20.25 -7.17 2.20
N TRP A 34 19.76 -6.32 1.30
CA TRP A 34 20.16 -4.92 1.22
C TRP A 34 19.62 -4.02 2.35
N THR A 35 18.54 -4.38 3.05
CA THR A 35 18.16 -3.63 4.26
C THR A 35 19.23 -3.74 5.34
N VAL A 36 19.91 -4.89 5.45
CA VAL A 36 21.04 -5.09 6.36
C VAL A 36 22.32 -4.46 5.79
N THR A 37 22.71 -4.82 4.57
CA THR A 37 24.03 -4.40 4.01
C THR A 37 24.09 -2.94 3.57
N LEU A 38 22.94 -2.26 3.42
CA LEU A 38 22.86 -0.80 3.22
C LEU A 38 22.27 -0.08 4.46
N LEU A 39 22.41 -0.65 5.66
CA LEU A 39 22.15 0.01 6.95
C LEU A 39 20.78 0.72 7.02
N LEU A 40 19.72 -0.01 6.67
CA LEU A 40 18.32 0.44 6.66
C LEU A 40 18.00 1.63 5.74
N LYS A 41 18.80 1.90 4.69
CA LYS A 41 18.58 2.97 3.71
C LYS A 41 17.10 3.06 3.27
N PRO A 42 16.38 4.18 3.51
CA PRO A 42 14.91 4.17 3.52
C PRO A 42 14.23 3.69 2.22
N ILE A 43 14.83 4.00 1.06
CA ILE A 43 14.36 3.56 -0.25
C ILE A 43 14.36 2.02 -0.41
N VAL A 44 15.30 1.34 0.24
CA VAL A 44 15.45 -0.14 0.23
C VAL A 44 14.43 -0.78 1.16
N VAL A 45 14.25 -0.24 2.37
CA VAL A 45 13.26 -0.70 3.35
C VAL A 45 11.83 -0.54 2.81
N MET A 46 11.51 0.63 2.23
CA MET A 46 10.25 0.85 1.52
C MET A 46 10.11 -0.08 0.31
N GLY A 47 11.18 -0.27 -0.47
CA GLY A 47 11.20 -1.20 -1.61
C GLY A 47 10.90 -2.66 -1.20
N HIS A 48 11.44 -3.12 -0.07
CA HIS A 48 11.20 -4.45 0.47
C HIS A 48 9.73 -4.66 0.87
N LEU A 49 9.11 -3.66 1.53
CA LEU A 49 7.68 -3.66 1.84
C LEU A 49 6.81 -3.72 0.56
N LEU A 50 7.13 -2.90 -0.45
CA LEU A 50 6.43 -2.88 -1.72
C LEU A 50 6.62 -4.18 -2.53
N GLY A 51 7.78 -4.82 -2.44
CA GLY A 51 8.05 -6.15 -3.02
C GLY A 51 7.22 -7.25 -2.35
N GLY A 52 7.09 -7.22 -1.02
CA GLY A 52 6.23 -8.14 -0.27
C GLY A 52 4.75 -7.97 -0.63
N LEU A 53 4.24 -6.74 -0.64
CA LEU A 53 2.84 -6.46 -1.00
C LEU A 53 2.55 -6.70 -2.48
N THR A 54 3.51 -6.49 -3.38
CA THR A 54 3.40 -6.90 -4.80
C THR A 54 3.33 -8.43 -4.93
N THR A 55 4.14 -9.17 -4.18
CA THR A 55 4.11 -10.64 -4.15
C THR A 55 2.74 -11.14 -3.68
N PHE A 56 2.24 -10.60 -2.56
CA PHE A 56 0.90 -10.89 -2.06
C PHE A 56 -0.18 -10.55 -3.10
N ALA A 57 -0.12 -9.38 -3.73
CA ALA A 57 -1.08 -8.95 -4.73
C ALA A 57 -1.12 -9.87 -5.96
N LEU A 58 0.04 -10.30 -6.47
CA LEU A 58 0.14 -11.22 -7.60
C LEU A 58 -0.46 -12.60 -7.28
N LEU A 59 -0.14 -13.15 -6.10
CA LEU A 59 -0.64 -14.45 -5.66
C LEU A 59 -2.15 -14.40 -5.36
N ALA A 60 -2.61 -13.37 -4.66
CA ALA A 60 -4.03 -13.16 -4.37
C ALA A 60 -4.86 -12.98 -5.64
N TYR A 61 -4.41 -12.15 -6.58
CA TYR A 61 -5.10 -11.95 -7.86
C TYR A 61 -5.08 -13.23 -8.73
N ALA A 62 -3.97 -13.98 -8.76
CA ALA A 62 -3.92 -15.27 -9.43
C ALA A 62 -4.93 -16.26 -8.84
N ALA A 63 -5.01 -16.36 -7.50
CA ALA A 63 -5.98 -17.20 -6.81
C ALA A 63 -7.43 -16.79 -7.11
N LEU A 64 -7.75 -15.49 -7.02
CA LEU A 64 -9.08 -14.95 -7.35
C LEU A 64 -9.51 -15.31 -8.79
N ARG A 65 -8.60 -15.16 -9.76
CA ARG A 65 -8.89 -15.48 -11.18
C ARG A 65 -9.00 -16.99 -11.43
N LEU A 66 -8.20 -17.83 -10.74
CA LEU A 66 -8.31 -19.29 -10.78
C LEU A 66 -9.63 -19.78 -10.16
N SER A 67 -10.07 -19.19 -9.06
CA SER A 67 -11.40 -19.41 -8.44
C SER A 67 -12.57 -18.81 -9.23
N ARG A 68 -12.36 -18.48 -10.51
CA ARG A 68 -13.36 -17.95 -11.46
C ARG A 68 -14.12 -16.71 -10.97
N VAL A 69 -13.49 -15.88 -10.13
CA VAL A 69 -14.01 -14.56 -9.76
C VAL A 69 -13.96 -13.65 -10.99
N GLY A 70 -15.13 -13.14 -11.38
CA GLY A 70 -15.33 -12.30 -12.56
C GLY A 70 -16.80 -12.00 -12.81
N ALA A 71 -17.03 -11.15 -13.79
CA ALA A 71 -18.30 -10.85 -14.43
C ALA A 71 -18.55 -11.78 -15.62
N ASP A 72 -19.83 -11.93 -15.96
CA ASP A 72 -20.25 -12.75 -17.09
C ASP A 72 -20.21 -11.94 -18.41
N GLY A 73 -20.11 -10.61 -18.32
CA GLY A 73 -19.87 -9.70 -19.45
C GLY A 73 -19.08 -8.43 -19.09
N GLU A 74 -19.24 -7.36 -19.89
CA GLU A 74 -18.58 -6.05 -19.67
C GLU A 74 -19.41 -5.08 -18.80
N GLU A 75 -20.40 -5.58 -18.06
CA GLU A 75 -21.33 -4.85 -17.18
C GLU A 75 -20.62 -3.82 -16.26
N PHE A 76 -19.39 -4.12 -15.83
CA PHE A 76 -18.59 -3.28 -14.95
C PHE A 76 -17.41 -2.57 -15.62
N ALA A 77 -17.32 -2.51 -16.96
CA ALA A 77 -16.17 -1.94 -17.67
C ALA A 77 -15.82 -0.49 -17.26
N ARG A 78 -16.81 0.35 -16.94
CA ARG A 78 -16.58 1.71 -16.41
C ARG A 78 -16.11 1.69 -14.95
N LEU A 79 -16.66 0.80 -14.12
CA LEU A 79 -16.25 0.65 -12.72
C LEU A 79 -14.82 0.11 -12.63
N ARG A 80 -14.44 -0.84 -13.48
CA ARG A 80 -13.09 -1.43 -13.59
C ARG A 80 -11.98 -0.37 -13.69
N ARG A 81 -12.22 0.72 -14.44
CA ARG A 81 -11.26 1.85 -14.56
C ARG A 81 -11.07 2.58 -13.24
N PHE A 82 -12.15 2.82 -12.49
CA PHE A 82 -12.09 3.45 -11.17
C PHE A 82 -11.47 2.54 -10.11
N VAL A 83 -11.70 1.23 -10.17
CA VAL A 83 -11.05 0.25 -9.28
C VAL A 83 -9.55 0.17 -9.55
N ALA A 84 -9.14 0.16 -10.83
CA ALA A 84 -7.71 0.19 -11.20
C ALA A 84 -7.01 1.47 -10.70
N LEU A 85 -7.64 2.64 -10.82
CA LEU A 85 -7.13 3.88 -10.23
C LEU A 85 -7.07 3.80 -8.69
N GLY A 86 -8.05 3.17 -8.05
CA GLY A 86 -8.05 2.91 -6.60
C GLY A 86 -6.87 2.06 -6.14
N VAL A 87 -6.48 1.04 -6.92
CA VAL A 87 -5.27 0.23 -6.66
C VAL A 87 -4.00 1.07 -6.77
N VAL A 88 -3.88 1.95 -7.79
CA VAL A 88 -2.72 2.83 -7.95
C VAL A 88 -2.63 3.85 -6.80
N LEU A 89 -3.75 4.48 -6.42
CA LEU A 89 -3.81 5.43 -5.31
C LEU A 89 -3.45 4.76 -3.96
N LEU A 90 -3.97 3.55 -3.70
CA LEU A 90 -3.60 2.81 -2.50
C LEU A 90 -2.12 2.38 -2.52
N ALA A 91 -1.57 1.96 -3.65
CA ALA A 91 -0.15 1.62 -3.77
C ALA A 91 0.75 2.82 -3.49
N GLY A 92 0.39 4.02 -3.97
CA GLY A 92 1.08 5.27 -3.61
C GLY A 92 1.02 5.59 -2.12
N GLN A 93 -0.14 5.39 -1.49
CA GLN A 93 -0.30 5.61 -0.05
C GLN A 93 0.44 4.58 0.82
N ILE A 94 0.52 3.33 0.36
CA ILE A 94 1.37 2.28 0.97
C ILE A 94 2.85 2.66 0.85
N ALA A 95 3.29 3.20 -0.30
CA ALA A 95 4.65 3.70 -0.46
C ALA A 95 4.94 4.88 0.49
N LEU A 96 4.03 5.84 0.64
CA LEU A 96 4.14 6.92 1.64
C LEU A 96 4.19 6.39 3.08
N GLY A 97 3.43 5.35 3.41
CA GLY A 97 3.49 4.69 4.72
C GLY A 97 4.82 3.97 4.96
N GLY A 98 5.33 3.27 3.95
CA GLY A 98 6.65 2.66 3.96
C GLY A 98 7.78 3.69 4.11
N TRP A 99 7.68 4.82 3.42
CA TRP A 99 8.62 5.94 3.54
C TRP A 99 8.56 6.58 4.94
N THR A 100 7.36 6.72 5.52
CA THR A 100 7.16 7.21 6.90
C THR A 100 7.79 6.27 7.93
N SER A 101 7.58 4.96 7.78
CA SER A 101 8.18 3.94 8.65
C SER A 101 9.71 3.93 8.53
N ALA A 102 10.23 3.86 7.30
CA ALA A 102 11.66 3.74 7.03
C ALA A 102 12.49 5.00 7.38
N ASN A 103 11.86 6.17 7.50
CA ASN A 103 12.49 7.39 8.01
C ASN A 103 12.18 7.65 9.50
N TYR A 104 11.60 6.67 10.22
CA TYR A 104 11.17 6.78 11.62
C TYR A 104 10.28 8.01 11.89
N ALA A 105 9.49 8.42 10.90
CA ALA A 105 8.74 9.67 10.89
C ALA A 105 7.33 9.55 11.49
N ALA A 106 6.87 8.35 11.85
CA ALA A 106 5.51 8.10 12.35
C ALA A 106 5.12 8.98 13.56
N LEU A 107 6.06 9.23 14.49
CA LEU A 107 5.84 10.09 15.66
C LEU A 107 6.41 11.52 15.51
N ALA A 108 6.75 11.95 14.30
CA ALA A 108 7.25 13.32 14.05
C ALA A 108 6.22 14.43 14.34
N CYS A 109 4.93 14.07 14.37
CA CYS A 109 3.86 14.94 14.83
C CYS A 109 3.65 14.94 16.35
N GLY A 110 4.53 14.29 17.13
CA GLY A 110 4.32 13.97 18.53
C GLY A 110 3.52 12.69 18.73
N TYR A 111 3.00 12.49 19.95
CA TYR A 111 2.08 11.41 20.31
C TYR A 111 0.90 11.95 21.16
N GLY A 112 -0.17 11.18 21.28
CA GLY A 112 -1.35 11.57 22.06
C GLY A 112 -2.14 12.73 21.42
N GLY A 113 -2.75 13.59 22.25
CA GLY A 113 -3.69 14.63 21.81
C GLY A 113 -3.09 15.76 20.94
N SER A 114 -1.77 16.00 21.00
CA SER A 114 -1.09 16.97 20.13
C SER A 114 -0.77 16.42 18.74
N ALA A 115 -0.93 15.11 18.54
CA ALA A 115 -0.51 14.38 17.35
C ALA A 115 -1.66 14.02 16.39
N PHE A 116 -2.92 14.19 16.79
CA PHE A 116 -4.08 14.11 15.89
C PHE A 116 -5.28 14.85 16.53
N PRO A 117 -6.06 15.67 15.78
CA PRO A 117 -5.98 15.94 14.34
C PRO A 117 -4.80 16.83 13.94
N HIS A 118 -4.25 17.59 14.90
CA HIS A 118 -3.06 18.42 14.71
C HIS A 118 -1.77 17.62 14.51
N CYS A 119 -0.69 18.33 14.25
CA CYS A 119 0.68 17.85 14.24
C CYS A 119 1.50 18.81 15.10
N LEU A 120 2.12 18.34 16.18
CA LEU A 120 2.78 19.19 17.19
C LEU A 120 1.87 20.30 17.75
N GLY A 121 0.57 20.03 17.88
CA GLY A 121 -0.44 21.02 18.31
C GLY A 121 -0.79 22.10 17.28
N GLN A 122 -0.29 22.01 16.05
CA GLN A 122 -0.56 22.95 14.96
C GLN A 122 -1.23 22.25 13.77
N TRP A 123 -1.99 22.98 12.95
CA TRP A 123 -2.53 22.43 11.69
C TRP A 123 -1.45 22.26 10.62
N TRP A 124 -0.45 23.14 10.60
CA TRP A 124 0.68 23.10 9.66
C TRP A 124 1.98 23.60 10.31
N PRO A 125 2.68 22.75 11.08
CA PRO A 125 3.99 23.09 11.65
C PRO A 125 5.08 23.23 10.59
N ALA A 126 6.26 23.69 11.02
CA ALA A 126 7.45 23.81 10.18
C ALA A 126 7.80 22.48 9.47
N THR A 127 8.10 22.57 8.18
CA THR A 127 8.25 21.41 7.29
C THR A 127 9.36 21.63 6.27
N ASP A 128 10.15 20.58 5.98
CA ASP A 128 11.07 20.56 4.83
C ASP A 128 10.75 19.36 3.91
N PHE A 129 9.95 19.63 2.88
CA PHE A 129 9.63 18.64 1.84
C PHE A 129 10.81 18.36 0.89
N ARG A 130 11.81 19.24 0.79
CA ARG A 130 13.00 18.97 -0.03
C ARG A 130 13.86 17.91 0.65
N GLN A 131 14.19 18.10 1.92
CA GLN A 131 14.96 17.14 2.71
C GLN A 131 14.18 15.84 2.96
N GLY A 132 12.88 15.94 3.27
CA GLY A 132 12.01 14.78 3.54
C GLY A 132 11.82 13.81 2.37
N PHE A 133 12.09 14.23 1.12
CA PHE A 133 11.91 13.40 -0.08
C PHE A 133 13.18 13.21 -0.92
N VAL A 134 14.38 13.42 -0.33
CA VAL A 134 15.65 13.00 -0.94
C VAL A 134 15.74 11.47 -0.98
N LEU A 135 15.38 10.88 -2.12
CA LEU A 135 15.34 9.42 -2.31
C LEU A 135 16.72 8.74 -2.17
N TRP A 136 17.81 9.47 -2.43
CA TRP A 136 19.18 8.94 -2.37
C TRP A 136 20.14 9.86 -1.63
N ARG A 137 20.25 9.64 -0.31
CA ARG A 137 21.34 10.15 0.54
C ARG A 137 22.57 9.24 0.48
N GLU A 138 23.66 9.64 1.13
CA GLU A 138 24.96 8.96 1.10
C GLU A 138 24.95 7.51 1.62
N ILE A 139 26.02 6.79 1.31
CA ILE A 139 26.24 5.37 1.67
C ILE A 139 27.20 5.33 2.87
N GLY A 140 26.92 4.46 3.85
CA GLY A 140 27.73 4.30 5.07
C GLY A 140 27.13 4.92 6.33
N VAL A 141 26.09 5.75 6.20
CA VAL A 141 25.28 6.23 7.34
C VAL A 141 24.31 5.13 7.77
N ASN A 142 24.18 4.88 9.09
CA ASN A 142 23.07 4.06 9.63
C ASN A 142 21.79 4.90 9.70
N TYR A 143 20.70 4.40 9.11
CA TYR A 143 19.41 5.10 9.08
C TYR A 143 18.48 4.77 10.25
N GLU A 144 18.89 3.87 11.14
CA GLU A 144 18.18 3.52 12.38
C GLU A 144 17.89 4.75 13.27
N GLY A 145 16.71 4.79 13.90
CA GLY A 145 16.22 5.94 14.68
C GLY A 145 15.82 7.17 13.84
N GLY A 146 16.26 7.26 12.59
CA GLY A 146 15.96 8.31 11.62
C GLY A 146 16.97 9.47 11.67
N VAL A 147 17.75 9.60 10.58
CA VAL A 147 18.82 10.61 10.41
C VAL A 147 18.29 12.01 10.07
N LEU A 148 17.03 12.11 9.63
CA LEU A 148 16.40 13.37 9.27
C LEU A 148 16.14 14.27 10.49
N ASP A 149 16.18 15.58 10.25
CA ASP A 149 15.71 16.60 11.17
C ASP A 149 14.17 16.57 11.33
N LEU A 150 13.67 17.22 12.38
CA LEU A 150 12.24 17.20 12.69
C LEU A 150 11.37 17.80 11.57
N PRO A 151 11.67 18.99 10.99
CA PRO A 151 10.94 19.52 9.83
C PRO A 151 10.81 18.55 8.65
N ALA A 152 11.87 17.81 8.30
CA ALA A 152 11.82 16.83 7.22
C ALA A 152 10.95 15.61 7.56
N ARG A 153 11.03 15.10 8.80
CA ARG A 153 10.19 13.97 9.27
C ARG A 153 8.72 14.38 9.37
N THR A 154 8.46 15.59 9.83
CA THR A 154 7.13 16.21 9.87
C THR A 154 6.55 16.35 8.46
N ALA A 155 7.35 16.76 7.46
CA ALA A 155 6.91 16.84 6.07
C ALA A 155 6.50 15.48 5.50
N ILE A 156 7.26 14.41 5.79
CA ILE A 156 6.90 13.03 5.43
C ILE A 156 5.57 12.62 6.08
N GLN A 157 5.41 12.85 7.38
CA GLN A 157 4.23 12.42 8.12
C GLN A 157 2.97 13.22 7.74
N LEU A 158 3.09 14.51 7.40
CA LEU A 158 1.99 15.28 6.82
C LEU A 158 1.65 14.81 5.40
N ALA A 159 2.63 14.50 4.56
CA ALA A 159 2.37 13.94 3.22
C ALA A 159 1.61 12.61 3.29
N HIS A 160 1.97 11.72 4.22
CA HIS A 160 1.25 10.47 4.44
C HIS A 160 -0.18 10.68 4.95
N ARG A 161 -0.44 11.69 5.80
CA ARG A 161 -1.79 12.07 6.24
C ARG A 161 -2.65 12.66 5.12
N LEU A 162 -2.08 13.52 4.28
CA LEU A 162 -2.77 14.08 3.12
C LEU A 162 -3.11 13.00 2.09
N GLY A 163 -2.17 12.09 1.81
CA GLY A 163 -2.42 10.91 0.97
C GLY A 163 -3.49 9.99 1.56
N ALA A 164 -3.52 9.80 2.88
CA ALA A 164 -4.56 9.03 3.56
C ALA A 164 -5.95 9.65 3.35
N LEU A 165 -6.08 10.97 3.44
CA LEU A 165 -7.34 11.68 3.21
C LEU A 165 -7.82 11.54 1.74
N VAL A 166 -6.93 11.70 0.77
CA VAL A 166 -7.25 11.51 -0.66
C VAL A 166 -7.72 10.07 -0.93
N VAL A 167 -6.99 9.08 -0.40
CA VAL A 167 -7.36 7.66 -0.53
C VAL A 167 -8.66 7.34 0.20
N PHE A 168 -8.91 7.93 1.37
CA PHE A 168 -10.14 7.75 2.14
C PHE A 168 -11.36 8.25 1.36
N CYS A 169 -11.32 9.49 0.87
CA CYS A 169 -12.40 10.06 0.08
C CYS A 169 -12.64 9.25 -1.22
N TYR A 170 -11.58 8.87 -1.93
CA TYR A 170 -11.69 8.11 -3.18
C TYR A 170 -12.20 6.68 -2.98
N LEU A 171 -11.66 5.94 -2.01
CA LEU A 171 -12.07 4.56 -1.74
C LEU A 171 -13.45 4.48 -1.06
N GLY A 172 -13.83 5.46 -0.23
CA GLY A 172 -15.19 5.57 0.30
C GLY A 172 -16.22 5.80 -0.81
N TRP A 173 -15.93 6.70 -1.75
CA TRP A 173 -16.74 6.89 -2.95
C TRP A 173 -16.81 5.62 -3.82
N LEU A 174 -15.68 4.94 -4.03
CA LEU A 174 -15.61 3.70 -4.81
C LEU A 174 -16.40 2.56 -4.16
N ALA A 175 -16.31 2.40 -2.83
CA ALA A 175 -17.07 1.43 -2.05
C ALA A 175 -18.58 1.64 -2.20
N HIS A 176 -19.04 2.90 -2.06
CA HIS A 176 -20.44 3.27 -2.33
C HIS A 176 -20.82 2.98 -3.79
N ARG A 177 -19.97 3.35 -4.75
CA ARG A 177 -20.26 3.19 -6.18
C ARG A 177 -20.35 1.73 -6.61
N ALA A 178 -19.54 0.85 -6.01
CA ALA A 178 -19.60 -0.60 -6.17
C ALA A 178 -20.87 -1.20 -5.55
N ALA A 179 -21.24 -0.79 -4.33
CA ALA A 179 -22.48 -1.23 -3.70
C ALA A 179 -23.74 -0.80 -4.48
N ARG A 180 -23.75 0.43 -5.02
CA ARG A 180 -24.81 0.90 -5.94
C ARG A 180 -24.80 0.23 -7.32
N ALA A 181 -23.73 -0.50 -7.67
CA ALA A 181 -23.62 -1.31 -8.88
C ALA A 181 -23.95 -2.81 -8.63
N GLY A 182 -24.58 -3.15 -7.51
CA GLY A 182 -24.93 -4.53 -7.14
C GLY A 182 -23.83 -5.29 -6.39
N LEU A 183 -22.58 -4.81 -6.42
CA LEU A 183 -21.43 -5.44 -5.74
C LEU A 183 -21.38 -5.10 -4.25
N ARG A 184 -22.51 -5.23 -3.54
CA ARG A 184 -22.69 -4.77 -2.14
C ARG A 184 -21.68 -5.38 -1.17
N GLY A 185 -21.43 -6.69 -1.25
CA GLY A 185 -20.44 -7.35 -0.38
C GLY A 185 -19.02 -6.80 -0.55
N TYR A 186 -18.57 -6.57 -1.79
CA TYR A 186 -17.27 -5.97 -2.08
C TYR A 186 -17.19 -4.51 -1.61
N GLY A 187 -18.27 -3.73 -1.79
CA GLY A 187 -18.35 -2.36 -1.28
C GLY A 187 -18.28 -2.27 0.25
N VAL A 188 -19.00 -3.15 0.96
CA VAL A 188 -18.96 -3.22 2.43
C VAL A 188 -17.58 -3.67 2.92
N ALA A 189 -16.98 -4.70 2.32
CA ALA A 189 -15.64 -5.16 2.69
C ALA A 189 -14.58 -4.07 2.48
N LEU A 190 -14.62 -3.36 1.34
CA LEU A 190 -13.74 -2.23 1.05
C LEU A 190 -13.91 -1.09 2.06
N GLY A 191 -15.15 -0.72 2.39
CA GLY A 191 -15.46 0.33 3.36
C GLY A 191 -15.04 -0.03 4.80
N ALA A 192 -15.28 -1.28 5.23
CA ALA A 192 -14.92 -1.76 6.55
C ALA A 192 -13.38 -1.81 6.74
N ALA A 193 -12.66 -2.36 5.76
CA ALA A 193 -11.19 -2.36 5.78
C ALA A 193 -10.62 -0.93 5.76
N LEU A 194 -11.24 0.00 5.02
CA LEU A 194 -10.81 1.39 4.96
C LEU A 194 -10.99 2.13 6.30
N LEU A 195 -12.15 1.94 6.96
CA LEU A 195 -12.41 2.50 8.29
C LEU A 195 -11.45 1.94 9.34
N ALA A 196 -11.20 0.63 9.32
CA ALA A 196 -10.21 -0.01 10.18
C ALA A 196 -8.79 0.53 9.92
N GLN A 197 -8.41 0.73 8.65
CA GLN A 197 -7.10 1.29 8.30
C GLN A 197 -6.89 2.69 8.89
N VAL A 198 -7.88 3.58 8.75
CA VAL A 198 -7.81 4.94 9.30
C VAL A 198 -7.81 4.92 10.83
N ALA A 199 -8.66 4.11 11.46
CA ALA A 199 -8.71 3.98 12.93
C ALA A 199 -7.36 3.50 13.51
N LEU A 200 -6.74 2.49 12.89
CA LEU A 200 -5.41 2.00 13.27
C LEU A 200 -4.30 3.02 12.98
N GLY A 201 -4.44 3.80 11.90
CA GLY A 201 -3.50 4.88 11.55
C GLY A 201 -3.50 6.02 12.57
N ILE A 202 -4.68 6.41 13.04
CA ILE A 202 -4.85 7.36 14.15
C ILE A 202 -4.32 6.74 15.45
N GLY A 203 -4.68 5.48 15.74
CA GLY A 203 -4.19 4.74 16.90
C GLY A 203 -2.67 4.68 17.01
N ASN A 204 -1.96 4.53 15.88
CA ASN A 204 -0.49 4.56 15.86
C ASN A 204 0.11 5.90 16.34
N VAL A 205 -0.56 7.03 16.16
CA VAL A 205 -0.05 8.34 16.65
C VAL A 205 -0.63 8.72 18.01
N THR A 206 -1.88 8.37 18.32
CA THR A 206 -2.47 8.69 19.63
C THR A 206 -1.97 7.78 20.75
N LEU A 207 -1.60 6.53 20.46
CA LEU A 207 -1.15 5.55 21.46
C LEU A 207 0.38 5.41 21.57
N GLY A 208 1.16 6.19 20.82
CA GLY A 208 2.63 6.14 20.86
C GLY A 208 3.26 4.97 20.11
N LEU A 209 2.72 4.62 18.93
CA LEU A 209 3.19 3.57 18.02
C LEU A 209 3.37 2.16 18.65
N PRO A 210 2.39 1.62 19.40
CA PRO A 210 2.51 0.29 19.99
C PRO A 210 2.53 -0.79 18.90
N LEU A 211 3.51 -1.69 18.98
CA LEU A 211 3.81 -2.70 17.94
C LEU A 211 2.58 -3.52 17.46
N PRO A 212 1.61 -3.93 18.31
CA PRO A 212 0.40 -4.60 17.83
C PRO A 212 -0.46 -3.74 16.89
N VAL A 213 -0.57 -2.43 17.13
CA VAL A 213 -1.35 -1.50 16.29
C VAL A 213 -0.61 -1.18 15.00
N ALA A 214 0.72 -1.06 15.05
CA ALA A 214 1.56 -0.90 13.85
C ALA A 214 1.48 -2.15 12.95
N THR A 215 1.57 -3.33 13.54
CA THR A 215 1.42 -4.63 12.85
C THR A 215 0.02 -4.78 12.26
N ALA A 216 -1.03 -4.48 13.03
CA ALA A 216 -2.41 -4.52 12.57
C ALA A 216 -2.67 -3.54 11.42
N HIS A 217 -2.10 -2.33 11.46
CA HIS A 217 -2.22 -1.33 10.38
C HIS A 217 -1.59 -1.83 9.07
N ASN A 218 -0.48 -2.57 9.13
CA ASN A 218 0.11 -3.20 7.95
C ASN A 218 -0.71 -4.40 7.45
N ALA A 219 -1.26 -5.22 8.36
CA ALA A 219 -2.13 -6.33 7.99
C ALA A 219 -3.46 -5.87 7.34
N VAL A 220 -4.06 -4.79 7.86
CA VAL A 220 -5.28 -4.20 7.29
C VAL A 220 -4.97 -3.47 5.97
N ALA A 221 -3.75 -2.93 5.76
CA ALA A 221 -3.34 -2.41 4.46
C ALA A 221 -3.32 -3.51 3.38
N ALA A 222 -2.80 -4.69 3.73
CA ALA A 222 -2.82 -5.86 2.85
C ALA A 222 -4.27 -6.35 2.59
N LEU A 223 -5.13 -6.36 3.61
CA LEU A 223 -6.55 -6.72 3.47
C LEU A 223 -7.33 -5.71 2.61
N LEU A 224 -7.03 -4.41 2.73
CA LEU A 224 -7.62 -3.34 1.92
C LEU A 224 -7.21 -3.47 0.45
N LEU A 225 -5.93 -3.79 0.20
CA LEU A 225 -5.42 -4.13 -1.13
C LEU A 225 -6.09 -5.41 -1.68
N PHE A 226 -6.26 -6.44 -0.86
CA PHE A 226 -6.99 -7.66 -1.24
C PHE A 226 -8.45 -7.36 -1.63
N ALA A 227 -9.16 -6.54 -0.86
CA ALA A 227 -10.54 -6.14 -1.15
C ALA A 227 -10.64 -5.41 -2.51
N LEU A 228 -9.68 -4.53 -2.82
CA LEU A 228 -9.58 -3.90 -4.15
C LEU A 228 -9.26 -4.90 -5.27
N LEU A 229 -8.37 -5.86 -5.06
CA LEU A 229 -8.04 -6.88 -6.06
C LEU A 229 -9.20 -7.86 -6.31
N ALA A 230 -9.96 -8.20 -5.27
CA ALA A 230 -11.18 -9.01 -5.36
C ALA A 230 -12.28 -8.26 -6.12
N LEU A 231 -12.48 -6.97 -5.82
CA LEU A 231 -13.38 -6.10 -6.59
C LEU A 231 -12.91 -5.96 -8.04
N LEU A 232 -11.61 -5.75 -8.29
CA LEU A 232 -11.04 -5.62 -9.63
C LEU A 232 -11.30 -6.89 -10.45
N ALA A 233 -11.01 -8.06 -9.88
CA ALA A 233 -11.32 -9.35 -10.48
C ALA A 233 -12.81 -9.47 -10.82
N ARG A 234 -13.72 -9.14 -9.89
CA ARG A 234 -15.18 -9.19 -10.13
C ARG A 234 -15.68 -8.22 -11.22
N THR A 235 -14.92 -7.16 -11.55
CA THR A 235 -15.22 -6.23 -12.67
C THR A 235 -14.59 -6.61 -14.02
N GLN A 236 -13.82 -7.69 -14.09
CA GLN A 236 -13.27 -8.27 -15.32
C GLN A 236 -14.12 -9.48 -15.73
N ARG A 237 -14.18 -9.83 -17.02
CA ARG A 237 -14.77 -11.10 -17.45
C ARG A 237 -14.12 -12.27 -16.70
N ARG A 238 -14.89 -13.32 -16.37
CA ARG A 238 -14.34 -14.60 -15.89
C ARG A 238 -13.31 -15.16 -16.88
N LEU A 239 -12.50 -16.11 -16.41
CA LEU A 239 -11.77 -16.99 -17.32
C LEU A 239 -12.73 -18.08 -17.79
N ASP A 240 -12.76 -18.33 -19.10
CA ASP A 240 -13.48 -19.45 -19.69
C ASP A 240 -12.92 -20.78 -19.16
N PRO A 241 -13.74 -21.86 -19.10
CA PRO A 241 -13.19 -23.20 -18.89
C PRO A 241 -12.22 -23.55 -20.03
N ALA A 242 -11.08 -24.12 -19.64
CA ALA A 242 -10.12 -24.77 -20.54
C ALA A 242 -10.49 -26.25 -20.73
#